data_AF-X1DN20-F1
#
_entry.id   AF-X1DN20-F1
#
_cell.length_a   1.000
_cell.length_b   1.000
_cell.length_c   1.000
_cell.angle_alpha   90.00
_cell.angle_beta   90.00
_cell.angle_gamma   90.00
#
_symmetry.space_group_name_H-M   'P 1'
#
loop_
_entity.id
_entity.type
_entity.pdbx_description
1 polymer ?
#
loop_
_entity_poly.entity_id
_entity_poly.type
_entity_poly.pdbx_seq_one_letter_code
_entity_poly.pdbx_strand_id
1 'polypeptide(L)'
;MFRQGVLSGSNAYIRINDLALSGIIAGSTGSGKTYCASRIVQEIATRAPHVGILTIGLSKKNQERFFQSDEILTYGDDDLKIPYFVKPNSGTTDLDKYVQKTAMYLTASLGLKGTTTTVLKNVMMGQDNGKKLPNYPRILFEKTLDYLDNPKQGYHEKFHTNITSEISNKVLERLSSPIIEKTLCLTSETPRWF
;
A
#
# COMPACT_ATOMS: atom_id res chain seq x y z
N MET A 1 28.65 9.42 -11.66
CA MET A 1 29.24 8.79 -10.46
C MET A 1 30.36 9.72 -9.98
N PHE A 2 30.37 10.17 -8.72
CA PHE A 2 31.44 11.05 -8.24
C PHE A 2 32.72 10.25 -8.03
N ARG A 3 33.79 10.58 -8.76
CA ARG A 3 35.17 10.21 -8.43
C ARG A 3 35.93 11.50 -8.17
N GLN A 4 36.52 11.63 -6.99
CA GLN A 4 37.38 12.76 -6.60
C GLN A 4 36.74 14.17 -6.75
N GLY A 5 35.44 14.31 -6.46
CA GLY A 5 34.79 15.62 -6.41
C GLY A 5 34.53 16.28 -7.77
N VAL A 6 34.85 15.62 -8.89
CA VAL A 6 34.51 16.08 -10.25
C VAL A 6 33.35 15.26 -10.79
N LEU A 7 32.37 15.93 -11.39
CA LEU A 7 31.25 15.33 -12.10
C LEU A 7 31.78 14.74 -13.41
N SER A 8 32.43 13.58 -13.31
CA SER A 8 32.86 12.80 -14.47
C SER A 8 31.60 12.23 -15.12
N GLY A 9 31.20 12.85 -16.23
CA GLY A 9 30.09 12.41 -17.08
C GLY A 9 30.46 11.17 -17.87
N SER A 10 30.64 10.04 -17.19
CA SER A 10 30.69 8.75 -17.87
C SER A 10 29.27 8.28 -18.14
N ASN A 11 28.95 8.09 -19.43
CA ASN A 11 27.70 7.46 -19.82
C ASN A 11 27.73 6.00 -19.35
N ALA A 12 26.67 5.57 -18.67
CA ALA A 12 26.43 4.17 -18.38
C ALA A 12 25.56 3.60 -19.50
N TYR A 13 25.97 2.44 -20.03
CA TYR A 13 25.24 1.74 -21.08
C TYR A 13 24.73 0.40 -20.55
N ILE A 14 23.48 0.08 -20.88
CA ILE A 14 22.88 -1.23 -20.63
C ILE A 14 22.74 -1.90 -22.00
N ARG A 15 23.29 -3.10 -22.17
CA ARG A 15 23.05 -3.85 -23.41
C ARG A 15 21.61 -4.36 -23.39
N ILE A 16 20.90 -4.21 -24.49
CA ILE A 16 19.49 -4.61 -24.56
C ILE A 16 19.29 -6.10 -24.24
N ASN A 17 20.23 -6.96 -24.66
CA ASN A 17 20.19 -8.39 -24.36
C ASN A 17 20.34 -8.69 -22.86
N ASP A 18 20.96 -7.79 -22.09
CA ASP A 18 21.09 -7.95 -20.63
C ASP A 18 19.71 -7.74 -19.94
N LEU A 19 18.74 -7.08 -20.60
CA LEU A 19 17.37 -6.92 -20.09
C LEU A 19 16.55 -8.21 -20.16
N ALA A 20 16.97 -9.20 -20.95
CA ALA A 20 16.30 -10.50 -21.01
C ALA A 20 16.37 -11.27 -19.66
N LEU A 21 17.34 -10.91 -18.79
CA LEU A 21 17.55 -11.57 -17.50
C LEU A 21 16.68 -11.02 -16.35
N SER A 22 15.66 -10.21 -16.67
CA SER A 22 14.86 -9.44 -15.71
C SER A 22 15.68 -8.41 -14.93
N GLY A 23 15.12 -7.21 -14.73
CA GLY A 23 15.77 -6.11 -14.02
C GLY A 23 14.90 -5.57 -12.89
N ILE A 24 15.53 -5.00 -11.86
CA ILE A 24 14.81 -4.36 -10.75
C ILE A 24 15.27 -2.90 -10.58
N ILE A 25 14.30 -1.98 -10.51
CA ILE A 25 14.54 -0.57 -10.18
C ILE A 25 13.98 -0.31 -8.78
N ALA A 26 14.87 -0.29 -7.79
CA ALA A 26 14.53 -0.10 -6.38
C ALA A 26 14.97 1.27 -5.86
N GLY A 27 14.27 1.78 -4.85
CA GLY A 27 14.54 3.09 -4.24
C GLY A 27 13.39 3.59 -3.38
N SER A 28 13.65 4.59 -2.53
CA SER A 28 12.64 5.20 -1.66
C SER A 28 11.59 6.00 -2.46
N THR A 29 10.47 6.36 -1.81
CA THR A 29 9.48 7.25 -2.44
C THR A 29 10.11 8.61 -2.74
N GLY A 30 9.87 9.16 -3.94
CA GLY A 30 10.48 10.41 -4.39
C GLY A 30 11.87 10.27 -5.02
N SER A 31 12.49 9.08 -4.99
CA SER A 31 13.85 8.87 -5.54
C SER A 31 13.93 8.84 -7.08
N GLY A 32 12.86 9.20 -7.80
CA GLY A 32 12.86 9.23 -9.26
C GLY A 32 12.74 7.87 -9.97
N LYS A 33 12.25 6.81 -9.31
CA LYS A 33 12.10 5.47 -9.93
C LYS A 33 11.32 5.48 -11.25
N THR A 34 10.14 6.11 -11.27
CA THR A 34 9.31 6.21 -12.48
C THR A 34 10.07 6.91 -13.59
N TYR A 35 10.76 8.00 -13.27
CA TYR A 35 11.54 8.77 -14.24
C TYR A 35 12.72 7.95 -14.80
N CYS A 36 13.42 7.19 -13.95
CA CYS A 36 14.47 6.29 -14.41
C CYS A 36 13.91 5.23 -15.38
N ALA A 37 12.82 4.57 -14.97
CA ALA A 37 12.16 3.54 -15.79
C ALA A 37 11.66 4.10 -17.12
N SER A 38 11.03 5.28 -17.12
CA SER A 38 10.53 5.91 -18.35
C SER A 38 11.64 6.28 -19.32
N ARG A 39 12.81 6.71 -18.82
CA ARG A 39 13.96 7.04 -19.68
C ARG A 39 14.56 5.79 -20.32
N ILE A 40 14.63 4.68 -19.58
CA ILE A 40 15.07 3.39 -20.13
C ILE A 40 14.11 2.95 -21.24
N VAL A 41 12.81 2.99 -20.97
CA VAL A 41 11.77 2.62 -21.95
C VAL A 41 11.83 3.51 -23.20
N GLN A 42 11.98 4.82 -23.03
CA GLN A 42 12.11 5.76 -24.15
C GLN A 42 13.34 5.47 -25.02
N GLU A 43 14.48 5.14 -24.41
CA GLU A 43 15.70 4.77 -25.16
C GLU A 43 15.52 3.45 -25.91
N ILE A 44 14.81 2.47 -25.34
CA ILE A 44 14.48 1.20 -26.03
C ILE A 44 13.57 1.47 -27.22
N ALA A 45 12.47 2.21 -27.02
CA ALA A 45 11.54 2.55 -28.08
C ALA A 45 12.23 3.28 -29.26
N THR A 46 13.20 4.13 -28.96
CA THR A 46 13.93 4.91 -29.98
C THR A 46 15.00 4.08 -30.71
N ARG A 47 15.77 3.25 -29.98
CA ARG A 47 16.94 2.56 -30.53
C ARG A 47 16.68 1.13 -30.98
N ALA A 48 15.61 0.52 -30.49
CA ALA A 48 15.22 -0.84 -30.80
C ALA A 48 13.72 -0.90 -31.15
N PRO A 49 13.31 -0.27 -32.28
CA PRO A 49 11.89 -0.17 -32.67
C PRO A 49 11.23 -1.53 -33.00
N HIS A 50 12.02 -2.61 -33.08
CA HIS A 50 11.54 -3.97 -33.25
C HIS A 50 11.16 -4.66 -31.93
N VAL A 51 11.39 -4.00 -30.78
CA VAL A 51 11.08 -4.53 -29.46
C VAL A 51 9.75 -3.95 -29.00
N GLY A 52 8.77 -4.82 -28.77
CA GLY A 52 7.48 -4.43 -28.18
C GLY A 52 7.61 -4.12 -26.69
N ILE A 53 6.97 -3.04 -26.25
CA ILE A 53 6.99 -2.55 -24.88
C ILE A 53 5.58 -2.58 -24.31
N LEU A 54 5.37 -3.46 -23.33
CA LEU A 54 4.15 -3.54 -22.52
C LEU A 54 4.39 -2.92 -21.14
N THR A 55 3.56 -1.96 -20.75
CA THR A 55 3.57 -1.39 -19.39
C THR A 55 2.33 -1.81 -18.62
N ILE A 56 2.54 -2.41 -17.44
CA ILE A 56 1.46 -2.84 -16.54
C ILE A 56 1.42 -1.94 -15.31
N GLY A 57 0.38 -1.10 -15.22
CA GLY A 57 0.18 -0.16 -14.10
C GLY A 57 -0.55 -0.79 -12.92
N LEU A 58 0.17 -1.22 -11.87
CA LEU A 58 -0.41 -1.98 -10.75
C LEU A 58 -0.98 -1.16 -9.59
N SER A 59 -0.57 0.09 -9.36
CA SER A 59 -0.92 0.77 -8.09
C SER A 59 -0.98 2.29 -8.10
N LYS A 60 -0.25 2.98 -8.98
CA LYS A 60 -0.27 4.44 -9.07
C LYS A 60 -0.92 4.88 -10.37
N LYS A 61 -2.12 5.47 -10.28
CA LYS A 61 -2.83 6.06 -11.42
C LYS A 61 -1.95 7.12 -12.11
N ASN A 62 -2.02 7.19 -13.43
CA ASN A 62 -1.39 8.21 -14.27
C ASN A 62 0.15 8.23 -14.24
N GLN A 63 0.81 7.10 -13.96
CA GLN A 63 2.27 6.98 -14.11
C GLN A 63 2.64 6.41 -15.48
N GLU A 64 1.76 5.59 -16.04
CA GLU A 64 1.80 5.00 -17.38
C GLU A 64 2.00 6.05 -18.49
N ARG A 65 1.45 7.26 -18.33
CA ARG A 65 1.63 8.39 -19.26
C ARG A 65 3.08 8.81 -19.49
N PHE A 66 4.00 8.43 -18.60
CA PHE A 66 5.42 8.74 -18.73
C PHE A 66 6.16 7.72 -19.60
N PHE A 67 5.52 6.60 -19.97
CA PHE A 67 6.12 5.54 -20.74
C PHE A 67 5.66 5.63 -22.20
N GLN A 68 6.62 5.50 -23.13
CA GLN A 68 6.33 5.32 -24.54
C GLN A 68 6.19 3.82 -24.80
N SER A 69 4.96 3.33 -24.74
CA SER A 69 4.62 1.90 -24.77
C SER A 69 3.69 1.63 -25.94
N ASP A 70 3.83 0.46 -26.56
CA ASP A 70 2.95 0.02 -27.65
C ASP A 70 1.54 -0.28 -27.10
N GLU A 71 1.49 -0.80 -25.87
CA GLU A 71 0.27 -1.06 -25.16
C GLU A 71 0.43 -0.70 -23.67
N ILE A 72 -0.62 -0.08 -23.12
CA ILE A 72 -0.72 0.24 -21.70
C ILE A 72 -1.92 -0.53 -21.16
N LEU A 73 -1.63 -1.46 -20.26
CA LEU A 73 -2.66 -2.18 -19.52
C LEU A 73 -2.66 -1.70 -18.08
N THR A 74 -3.80 -1.23 -17.62
CA THR A 74 -4.01 -0.74 -16.26
C THR A 74 -4.73 -1.80 -15.43
N TYR A 75 -4.44 -1.80 -14.14
CA TYR A 75 -5.20 -2.59 -13.18
C TYR A 75 -6.71 -2.31 -13.30
N GLY A 76 -7.50 -3.33 -13.66
CA GLY A 76 -8.94 -3.23 -13.86
C GLY A 76 -9.40 -3.42 -15.30
N ASP A 77 -8.50 -3.31 -16.29
CA ASP A 77 -8.84 -3.40 -17.71
C ASP A 77 -9.29 -4.81 -18.10
N ASP A 78 -10.29 -4.90 -18.97
CA ASP A 78 -10.90 -6.17 -19.44
C ASP A 78 -9.90 -7.07 -20.16
N ASP A 79 -8.91 -6.46 -20.79
CA ASP A 79 -7.87 -7.12 -21.58
C ASP A 79 -6.70 -7.61 -20.71
N LEU A 80 -6.57 -7.10 -19.46
CA LEU A 80 -5.54 -7.54 -18.51
C LEU A 80 -6.04 -8.70 -17.64
N LYS A 81 -6.02 -9.92 -18.19
CA LYS A 81 -6.38 -11.15 -17.46
C LYS A 81 -5.19 -11.72 -16.68
N ILE A 82 -4.94 -11.18 -15.49
CA ILE A 82 -3.95 -11.77 -14.57
C ILE A 82 -4.59 -13.04 -13.96
N PRO A 83 -3.97 -14.23 -14.01
CA PRO A 83 -4.45 -15.39 -13.26
C PRO A 83 -4.58 -15.02 -11.78
N TYR A 84 -5.71 -15.35 -11.13
CA TYR A 84 -6.10 -14.90 -9.78
C TYR A 84 -6.60 -13.45 -9.65
N PHE A 85 -6.87 -12.77 -10.76
CA PHE A 85 -7.57 -11.49 -10.77
C PHE A 85 -9.06 -11.65 -10.46
N VAL A 86 -9.52 -10.98 -9.40
CA VAL A 86 -10.94 -10.72 -9.15
C VAL A 86 -11.18 -9.28 -9.55
N LYS A 87 -11.91 -9.08 -10.65
CA LYS A 87 -12.32 -7.75 -11.13
C LYS A 87 -13.09 -7.05 -10.02
N PRO A 88 -12.67 -5.86 -9.54
CA PRO A 88 -13.55 -5.07 -8.70
C PRO A 88 -14.73 -4.64 -9.59
N ASN A 89 -15.88 -5.28 -9.38
CA ASN A 89 -17.12 -4.91 -10.06
C ASN A 89 -17.43 -3.44 -9.73
N SER A 90 -18.25 -2.78 -10.53
CA SER A 90 -18.61 -1.36 -10.40
C SER A 90 -19.31 -0.94 -9.09
N GLY A 91 -19.41 -1.86 -8.11
CA GLY A 91 -19.78 -1.58 -6.71
C GLY A 91 -18.75 -2.04 -5.67
N THR A 92 -17.59 -2.55 -6.11
CA THR A 92 -16.47 -2.98 -5.27
C THR A 92 -15.53 -1.78 -5.10
N THR A 93 -15.86 -0.91 -4.15
CA THR A 93 -14.88 0.01 -3.58
C THR A 93 -13.60 -0.75 -3.25
N ASP A 94 -12.45 -0.19 -3.63
CA ASP A 94 -11.09 -0.71 -3.39
C ASP A 94 -10.87 -0.97 -1.89
N LEU A 95 -11.38 -2.10 -1.42
CA LEU A 95 -11.60 -2.40 0.00
C LEU A 95 -10.29 -2.32 0.77
N ASP A 96 -9.22 -2.85 0.18
CA ASP A 96 -7.87 -2.75 0.73
C ASP A 96 -7.48 -1.29 0.99
N LYS A 97 -7.76 -0.41 0.03
CA LYS A 97 -7.48 1.03 0.15
C LYS A 97 -8.38 1.74 1.15
N TYR A 98 -9.65 1.37 1.25
CA TYR A 98 -10.55 1.92 2.28
C TYR A 98 -10.16 1.45 3.67
N VAL A 99 -9.91 0.15 3.84
CA VAL A 99 -9.42 -0.42 5.10
C VAL A 99 -8.08 0.19 5.49
N GLN A 100 -7.16 0.36 4.54
CA GLN A 100 -5.89 1.06 4.76
C GLN A 100 -6.11 2.50 5.22
N LYS A 101 -6.97 3.27 4.55
CA LYS A 101 -7.28 4.66 4.94
C LYS A 101 -7.95 4.74 6.31
N THR A 102 -8.92 3.88 6.58
CA THR A 102 -9.61 3.84 7.87
C THR A 102 -8.65 3.47 8.99
N ALA A 103 -7.80 2.47 8.78
CA ALA A 103 -6.74 2.12 9.73
C ALA A 103 -5.81 3.31 9.98
N MET A 104 -5.39 4.03 8.92
CA MET A 104 -4.55 5.22 9.04
C MET A 104 -5.23 6.35 9.82
N TYR A 105 -6.51 6.62 9.58
CA TYR A 105 -7.25 7.67 10.28
C TYR A 105 -7.45 7.31 11.76
N LEU A 106 -7.78 6.06 12.07
CA LEU A 106 -7.92 5.59 13.44
C LEU A 106 -6.59 5.66 14.20
N THR A 107 -5.49 5.19 13.60
CA THR A 107 -4.17 5.24 14.25
C THR A 107 -3.68 6.67 14.43
N ALA A 108 -3.87 7.54 13.43
CA ALA A 108 -3.51 8.94 13.54
C ALA A 108 -4.33 9.67 14.63
N SER A 109 -5.64 9.46 14.67
CA SER A 109 -6.53 10.09 15.65
C SER A 109 -6.19 9.69 17.10
N LEU A 110 -5.60 8.50 17.28
CA LEU A 110 -5.19 7.99 18.58
C LEU A 110 -3.69 8.21 18.87
N GLY A 111 -2.94 8.81 17.95
CA GLY A 111 -1.51 9.09 18.11
C GLY A 111 -0.62 7.85 18.10
N LEU A 112 -1.00 6.82 17.33
CA LEU A 112 -0.30 5.54 17.24
C LEU A 112 0.73 5.53 16.10
N LYS A 113 1.76 4.69 16.25
CA LYS A 113 2.80 4.54 15.22
C LYS A 113 2.26 3.87 13.95
N GLY A 114 2.92 4.13 12.83
CA GLY A 114 2.57 3.55 11.52
C GLY A 114 2.58 2.02 11.50
N THR A 115 3.38 1.37 12.35
CA THR A 115 3.40 -0.10 12.51
C THR A 115 2.06 -0.65 12.98
N THR A 116 1.37 0.06 13.88
CA THR A 116 0.04 -0.31 14.36
C THR A 116 -1.01 -0.23 13.25
N THR A 117 -0.79 0.64 12.25
CA THR A 117 -1.68 0.76 11.08
C THR A 117 -1.69 -0.52 10.26
N THR A 118 -0.52 -1.12 10.04
CA THR A 118 -0.40 -2.37 9.29
C THR A 118 -1.12 -3.52 9.99
N VAL A 119 -0.95 -3.65 11.32
CA VAL A 119 -1.61 -4.71 12.09
C VAL A 119 -3.13 -4.50 12.11
N LEU A 120 -3.57 -3.27 12.36
CA LEU A 120 -4.99 -2.93 12.38
C LEU A 120 -5.66 -3.19 11.02
N LYS A 121 -4.98 -2.85 9.91
CA LYS A 121 -5.44 -3.18 8.55
C LYS A 121 -5.65 -4.68 8.37
N ASN A 122 -4.69 -5.50 8.78
CA ASN A 122 -4.78 -6.97 8.64
C ASN A 122 -5.95 -7.54 9.45
N VAL A 123 -6.18 -7.03 10.66
CA VAL A 123 -7.32 -7.41 11.50
C VAL A 123 -8.63 -7.03 10.82
N MET A 124 -8.74 -5.81 10.29
CA MET A 124 -9.93 -5.34 9.58
C MET A 124 -10.22 -6.17 8.33
N MET A 125 -9.20 -6.45 7.51
CA MET A 125 -9.30 -7.32 6.33
C MET A 125 -9.72 -8.75 6.71
N GLY A 126 -9.20 -9.29 7.81
CA GLY A 126 -9.54 -10.63 8.29
C GLY A 126 -10.97 -10.76 8.82
N GLN A 127 -11.61 -9.67 9.25
CA GLN A 127 -13.02 -9.67 9.64
C GLN A 127 -13.95 -9.64 8.42
N ASP A 128 -13.57 -8.96 7.33
CA ASP A 128 -14.42 -8.76 6.15
C ASP A 128 -14.71 -10.06 5.34
N ASN A 129 -14.03 -11.17 5.65
CA ASN A 129 -14.34 -12.53 5.15
C ASN A 129 -15.65 -13.12 5.76
N GLY A 130 -16.71 -12.32 5.87
CA GLY A 130 -18.04 -12.74 6.31
C GLY A 130 -18.48 -12.29 7.70
N LYS A 131 -17.72 -11.43 8.40
CA LYS A 131 -18.13 -10.79 9.67
C LYS A 131 -18.14 -9.27 9.52
N LYS A 132 -19.22 -8.61 9.94
CA LYS A 132 -19.26 -7.13 9.97
C LYS A 132 -18.14 -6.61 10.86
N LEU A 133 -17.45 -5.57 10.40
CA LEU A 133 -16.52 -4.81 11.23
C LEU A 133 -17.26 -4.29 12.48
N PRO A 134 -16.64 -4.33 13.66
CA PRO A 134 -17.25 -3.79 14.85
C PRO A 134 -17.42 -2.27 14.72
N ASN A 135 -18.59 -1.77 15.10
CA ASN A 135 -18.90 -0.33 15.04
C ASN A 135 -18.11 0.47 16.09
N TYR A 136 -17.64 -0.18 17.15
CA TYR A 136 -16.87 0.47 18.21
C TYR A 136 -15.37 0.21 18.06
N PRO A 137 -14.54 1.27 18.01
CA PRO A 137 -13.09 1.14 17.94
C PRO A 137 -12.49 0.27 19.04
N ARG A 138 -13.05 0.31 20.27
CA ARG A 138 -12.57 -0.51 21.39
C ARG A 138 -12.53 -2.00 21.03
N ILE A 139 -13.64 -2.52 20.50
CA ILE A 139 -13.78 -3.92 20.08
C ILE A 139 -12.78 -4.23 18.96
N LEU A 140 -12.51 -3.28 18.06
CA LEU A 140 -11.53 -3.45 17.00
C LEU A 140 -10.10 -3.57 17.56
N PHE A 141 -9.76 -2.75 18.56
CA PHE A 141 -8.44 -2.77 19.21
C PHE A 141 -8.25 -4.00 20.12
N GLU A 142 -9.29 -4.46 20.81
CA GLU A 142 -9.28 -5.74 21.55
C GLU A 142 -9.00 -6.91 20.60
N LYS A 143 -9.70 -6.98 19.46
CA LYS A 143 -9.42 -7.98 18.41
C LYS A 143 -8.01 -7.85 17.83
N THR A 144 -7.45 -6.65 17.85
CA THR A 144 -6.06 -6.42 17.40
C THR A 144 -5.06 -7.01 18.40
N LEU A 145 -5.35 -6.94 19.70
CA LEU A 145 -4.56 -7.63 20.72
C LEU A 145 -4.67 -9.15 20.56
N ASP A 146 -5.88 -9.69 20.39
CA ASP A 146 -6.09 -11.12 20.16
C ASP A 146 -5.34 -11.63 18.91
N TYR A 147 -5.30 -10.81 17.86
CA TYR A 147 -4.55 -11.11 16.65
C TYR A 147 -3.05 -11.14 16.90
N LEU A 148 -2.52 -10.19 17.68
CA LEU A 148 -1.11 -10.11 18.04
C LEU A 148 -0.65 -11.26 18.94
N ASP A 149 -1.51 -11.69 19.86
CA ASP A 149 -1.25 -12.79 20.79
C ASP A 149 -1.36 -14.18 20.15
N ASN A 150 -1.86 -14.24 18.91
CA ASN A 150 -1.93 -15.49 18.18
C ASN A 150 -0.52 -15.97 17.74
N PRO A 151 -0.04 -17.13 18.23
CA PRO A 151 1.31 -17.61 17.97
C PRO A 151 1.58 -17.90 16.48
N LYS A 152 0.54 -18.00 15.64
CA LYS A 152 0.67 -18.21 14.19
C LYS A 152 1.11 -16.96 13.41
N GLN A 153 1.03 -15.77 14.00
CA GLN A 153 1.39 -14.53 13.29
C GLN A 153 2.90 -14.29 13.21
N GLY A 154 3.69 -14.85 14.14
CA GLY A 154 5.15 -14.83 14.08
C GLY A 154 5.78 -13.43 14.18
N TYR A 155 5.13 -12.46 14.83
CA TYR A 155 5.72 -11.13 15.04
C TYR A 155 6.92 -11.20 15.99
N HIS A 156 7.95 -10.40 15.71
CA HIS A 156 9.10 -10.27 16.60
C HIS A 156 8.67 -9.74 17.98
N GLU A 157 9.19 -10.29 19.07
CA GLU A 157 8.80 -9.98 20.46
C GLU A 157 8.79 -8.47 20.77
N LYS A 158 9.90 -7.77 20.48
CA LYS A 158 9.97 -6.31 20.60
C LYS A 158 8.88 -5.54 19.84
N PHE A 159 8.42 -6.04 18.70
CA PHE A 159 7.34 -5.44 17.93
C PHE A 159 5.99 -5.68 18.61
N HIS A 160 5.74 -6.92 19.04
CA HIS A 160 4.58 -7.32 19.81
C HIS A 160 4.44 -6.50 21.09
N THR A 161 5.46 -6.47 21.96
CA THR A 161 5.43 -5.74 23.24
C THR A 161 5.14 -4.26 23.06
N ASN A 162 5.72 -3.63 22.02
CA ASN A 162 5.52 -2.20 21.76
C ASN A 162 4.08 -1.89 21.35
N ILE A 163 3.49 -2.68 20.43
CA ILE A 163 2.13 -2.43 19.96
C ILE A 163 1.12 -2.79 21.04
N THR A 164 1.30 -3.92 21.72
CA THR A 164 0.44 -4.36 22.83
C THR A 164 0.44 -3.33 23.96
N SER A 165 1.61 -2.83 24.38
CA SER A 165 1.68 -1.79 25.41
C SER A 165 1.02 -0.49 24.95
N GLU A 166 1.18 -0.10 23.68
CA GLU A 166 0.58 1.13 23.17
C GLU A 166 -0.95 1.04 23.07
N ILE A 167 -1.48 -0.10 22.64
CA ILE A 167 -2.93 -0.33 22.57
C ILE A 167 -3.52 -0.44 23.98
N SER A 168 -2.98 -1.31 24.83
CA SER A 168 -3.53 -1.58 26.16
C SER A 168 -3.47 -0.35 27.07
N ASN A 169 -2.33 0.36 27.09
CA ASN A 169 -2.15 1.47 28.03
C ASN A 169 -2.67 2.79 27.50
N LYS A 170 -2.59 3.08 26.18
CA LYS A 170 -3.00 4.40 25.65
C LYS A 170 -4.36 4.37 24.97
N VAL A 171 -4.64 3.34 24.18
CA VAL A 171 -5.85 3.31 23.33
C VAL A 171 -7.07 2.91 24.13
N LEU A 172 -7.00 1.79 24.85
CA LEU A 172 -8.14 1.32 25.64
C LEU A 172 -8.47 2.27 26.78
N GLU A 173 -7.46 2.92 27.40
CA GLU A 173 -7.67 3.98 28.38
C GLU A 173 -8.39 5.19 27.76
N ARG A 174 -7.97 5.68 26.60
CA ARG A 174 -8.64 6.82 25.93
C ARG A 174 -10.05 6.48 25.47
N LEU A 175 -10.25 5.26 24.98
CA LEU A 175 -11.56 4.76 24.57
C LEU A 175 -12.45 4.42 25.76
N SER A 176 -11.92 4.39 26.99
CA SER A 176 -12.76 4.32 28.21
C SER A 176 -13.66 5.54 28.38
N SER A 177 -13.29 6.67 27.78
CA SER A 177 -14.13 7.87 27.72
C SER A 177 -15.31 7.65 26.77
N PRO A 178 -16.56 7.71 27.26
CA PRO A 178 -17.75 7.51 26.42
C PRO A 178 -17.86 8.53 25.28
N ILE A 179 -17.32 9.73 25.48
CA ILE A 179 -17.31 10.81 24.48
C ILE A 179 -16.39 10.46 23.32
N ILE A 180 -15.18 9.98 23.62
CA ILE A 180 -14.19 9.62 22.60
C ILE A 180 -14.65 8.37 21.85
N GLU A 181 -15.17 7.36 22.57
CA GLU A 181 -15.70 6.13 21.98
C GLU A 181 -16.88 6.40 21.04
N LYS A 182 -17.79 7.32 21.41
CA LYS A 182 -18.90 7.73 20.55
C LYS A 182 -18.44 8.55 19.35
N THR A 183 -17.46 9.45 19.53
CA THR A 183 -16.94 10.31 18.44
C THR A 183 -16.23 9.49 17.36
N LEU A 184 -15.51 8.45 17.77
CA LEU A 184 -14.77 7.57 16.87
C LEU A 184 -15.59 6.36 16.40
N CYS A 185 -16.87 6.28 16.77
CA CYS A 185 -17.76 5.19 16.37
C CYS A 185 -17.85 5.12 14.84
N LEU A 186 -17.60 3.94 14.29
CA LEU A 186 -17.74 3.64 12.87
C LEU A 186 -19.23 3.45 12.59
N THR A 187 -19.92 4.54 12.24
CA THR A 187 -21.34 4.50 11.91
C THR A 187 -21.54 3.82 10.55
N SER A 188 -22.60 3.00 10.47
CA SER A 188 -23.06 2.45 9.18
C SER A 188 -23.82 3.48 8.35
N GLU A 189 -24.26 4.57 8.98
CA GLU A 189 -25.01 5.64 8.37
C GLU A 189 -24.07 6.79 7.98
N THR A 190 -24.28 7.34 6.77
CA THR A 190 -23.60 8.55 6.32
C THR A 190 -23.99 9.72 7.23
N PRO A 191 -23.02 10.44 7.83
CA PRO A 191 -23.35 11.58 8.69
C PRO A 191 -24.11 12.63 7.87
N ARG A 192 -25.31 13.00 8.35
CA ARG A 192 -26.08 14.12 7.81
C ARG A 192 -25.55 15.39 8.43
N TRP A 193 -24.81 16.16 7.64
CA TRP A 193 -24.39 17.50 8.03
C TRP A 193 -25.47 18.48 7.56
N PHE A 194 -26.39 18.79 8.48
CA PHE A 194 -27.51 19.73 8.33
C PHE A 194 -28.58 19.32 7.31
#